data_AF-A0A7C2YHG6-F1
#
_entry.id   AF-A0A7C2YHG6-F1
#
_cell.length_a   1.000
_cell.length_b   1.000
_cell.length_c   1.000
_cell.angle_alpha   90.00
_cell.angle_beta   90.00
_cell.angle_gamma   90.00
#
_symmetry.space_group_name_H-M   'P 1'
#
loop_
_entity.id
_entity.type
_entity.pdbx_description
1 polymer ?
#
loop_
_entity_poly.entity_id
_entity_poly.type
_entity_poly.pdbx_seq_one_letter_code
_entity_poly.pdbx_strand_id
1 'polypeptide(L)'
;MKVLLIGDLHYRSDGISLIPERKTKYGIEFLKRIKRRLNENIDVVVIVGDILDDGENPNSEKEYIEIKKELYEFNVKKVLVAFGNHDKDYKKFNKIFGENRFFVYDNFLFYIFWDKYYEGDICIRQEEEIEYFKKFVKKHKDKKIIVIQHNVIYPEIESSYPYNLKDYHKIHSFYKENNVFLSISGHYHKGIQLMNKDGIFYFVTPATCEEPFKYFIFDIGNTINLKEEKLKNEVELIDYHSHTEFGYCAEDVSMEKVIERCKLLGVKKVYFTEHAGQLYLSREEYWNYKFFGGTDILKKKRENKEDRIKDYIEKFKSLNSDIAGIGVEAEIDKNGKLTLLDEDRKFFEIIIGAIHYIPDEFCVSRNILEKKFMWYIEKLVENEIDILAHPFRFFLRKGFERPKNLYKEVAKMLSKNKVKAELNFHTNNPDPEFFKICLSENIEIVFGSDSHNLLEVGDFSKHIEFMKNIYL
;
A
#
# COMPACT_ATOMS: atom_id res chain seq x y z
N MET A 1 15.56 7.79 17.02
CA MET A 1 15.44 8.48 15.72
C MET A 1 14.96 7.45 14.72
N LYS A 2 13.93 7.76 13.95
CA LYS A 2 13.30 6.80 13.03
C LYS A 2 13.77 7.01 11.60
N VAL A 3 14.30 5.96 10.99
CA VAL A 3 14.85 5.98 9.64
C VAL A 3 14.13 4.96 8.77
N LEU A 4 13.53 5.40 7.67
CA LEU A 4 12.99 4.52 6.64
C LEU A 4 14.11 4.11 5.68
N LEU A 5 14.33 2.81 5.50
CA LEU A 5 15.28 2.26 4.54
C LEU A 5 14.53 1.60 3.37
N ILE A 6 14.97 1.94 2.16
CA ILE A 6 14.47 1.39 0.90
C ILE A 6 15.70 0.99 0.07
N GLY A 7 15.76 -0.27 -0.36
CA GLY A 7 16.85 -0.79 -1.20
C GLY A 7 16.41 -0.89 -2.66
N ASP A 8 17.34 -0.69 -3.58
CA ASP A 8 17.31 -1.18 -4.96
C ASP A 8 15.92 -1.13 -5.62
N LEU A 9 15.48 0.09 -5.98
CA LEU A 9 14.17 0.32 -6.60
C LEU A 9 14.15 -0.14 -8.06
N HIS A 10 15.30 -0.11 -8.74
CA HIS A 10 15.44 -0.49 -10.14
C HIS A 10 14.30 0.07 -11.01
N TYR A 11 13.90 1.32 -10.81
CA TYR A 11 12.75 1.87 -11.51
C TYR A 11 13.06 2.04 -13.00
N ARG A 12 12.09 1.66 -13.82
CA ARG A 12 12.01 2.01 -15.24
C ARG A 12 10.57 2.25 -15.63
N SER A 13 10.34 3.37 -16.28
CA SER A 13 9.01 3.78 -16.75
C SER A 13 8.45 2.84 -17.84
N ASP A 14 9.32 2.19 -18.62
CA ASP A 14 8.94 1.19 -19.63
C ASP A 14 8.70 -0.22 -19.05
N GLY A 15 9.11 -0.47 -17.80
CA GLY A 15 8.99 -1.75 -17.13
C GLY A 15 9.88 -2.87 -17.67
N ILE A 16 10.82 -2.57 -18.58
CA ILE A 16 11.69 -3.57 -19.20
C ILE A 16 12.90 -3.80 -18.28
N SER A 17 13.10 -5.03 -17.82
CA SER A 17 14.32 -5.42 -17.12
C SER A 17 14.86 -6.74 -17.65
N LEU A 18 16.17 -6.91 -17.61
CA LEU A 18 16.82 -8.18 -17.90
C LEU A 18 16.61 -9.22 -16.79
N ILE A 19 16.18 -8.78 -15.60
CA ILE A 19 15.95 -9.62 -14.43
C ILE A 19 14.43 -9.66 -14.15
N PRO A 20 13.74 -10.76 -14.48
CA PRO A 20 12.27 -10.86 -14.39
C PRO A 20 11.69 -10.66 -12.98
N GLU A 21 12.49 -10.90 -11.96
CA GLU A 21 12.16 -10.72 -10.54
C GLU A 21 11.95 -9.23 -10.22
N ARG A 22 12.67 -8.33 -10.90
CA ARG A 22 12.60 -6.88 -10.68
C ARG A 22 11.30 -6.33 -11.25
N LYS A 23 10.43 -5.82 -10.38
CA LYS A 23 9.15 -5.20 -10.74
C LYS A 23 9.32 -3.71 -11.05
N THR A 24 10.20 -3.43 -12.00
CA THR A 24 10.76 -2.09 -12.29
C THR A 24 9.70 -1.02 -12.58
N LYS A 25 8.60 -1.34 -13.28
CA LYS A 25 7.51 -0.39 -13.56
C LYS A 25 6.78 0.14 -12.33
N TYR A 26 6.88 -0.54 -11.19
CA TYR A 26 6.15 -0.17 -9.98
C TYR A 26 7.00 0.61 -8.97
N GLY A 27 8.25 0.96 -9.26
CA GLY A 27 9.12 1.68 -8.30
C GLY A 27 8.45 2.92 -7.69
N ILE A 28 7.80 3.75 -8.51
CA ILE A 28 7.01 4.90 -8.06
C ILE A 28 5.78 4.49 -7.24
N GLU A 29 5.07 3.44 -7.66
CA GLU A 29 3.90 2.93 -6.94
C GLU A 29 4.30 2.36 -5.56
N PHE A 30 5.44 1.68 -5.46
CA PHE A 30 6.00 1.17 -4.21
C PHE A 30 6.30 2.29 -3.23
N LEU A 31 6.94 3.39 -3.67
CA LEU A 31 7.17 4.55 -2.81
C LEU A 31 5.86 5.13 -2.26
N LYS A 32 4.83 5.27 -3.11
CA LYS A 32 3.51 5.76 -2.70
C LYS A 32 2.84 4.83 -1.69
N ARG A 33 2.90 3.52 -1.91
CA ARG A 33 2.33 2.52 -0.99
C ARG A 33 3.06 2.49 0.34
N ILE A 34 4.40 2.54 0.33
CA ILE A 34 5.21 2.65 1.55
C ILE A 34 4.76 3.88 2.33
N LYS A 35 4.73 5.07 1.71
CA LYS A 35 4.27 6.31 2.35
C LYS A 35 2.87 6.17 2.95
N ARG A 36 1.91 5.56 2.23
CA ARG A 36 0.54 5.34 2.69
C ARG A 36 0.46 4.44 3.92
N ARG A 37 1.36 3.46 4.05
CA ARG A 37 1.42 2.51 5.18
C ARG A 37 2.14 3.02 6.41
N LEU A 38 2.92 4.10 6.30
CA LEU A 38 3.57 4.69 7.46
C LEU A 38 2.51 5.20 8.45
N ASN A 39 2.49 4.61 9.65
CA ASN A 39 1.66 5.01 10.78
C ASN A 39 2.46 5.74 11.88
N GLU A 40 3.75 5.99 11.62
CA GLU A 40 4.70 6.59 12.54
C GLU A 40 5.48 7.73 11.86
N ASN A 41 5.91 8.71 12.66
CA ASN A 41 6.73 9.81 12.17
C ASN A 41 8.14 9.32 11.84
N ILE A 42 8.56 9.48 10.59
CA ILE A 42 9.90 9.18 10.11
C ILE A 42 10.75 10.46 10.13
N ASP A 43 11.96 10.39 10.68
CA ASP A 43 12.90 11.52 10.69
C ASP A 43 13.68 11.62 9.37
N VAL A 44 14.13 10.47 8.84
CA VAL A 44 15.02 10.38 7.68
C VAL A 44 14.58 9.24 6.76
N VAL A 45 14.60 9.47 5.45
CA VAL A 45 14.46 8.42 4.43
C VAL A 45 15.83 8.17 3.81
N VAL A 46 16.22 6.90 3.68
CA VAL A 46 17.44 6.47 3.01
C VAL A 46 17.10 5.51 1.87
N ILE A 47 17.58 5.81 0.66
CA ILE A 47 17.60 4.87 -0.46
C ILE A 47 19.03 4.38 -0.68
N VAL A 48 19.22 3.07 -0.75
CA VAL A 48 20.55 2.45 -0.73
C VAL A 48 21.03 2.04 -2.12
N GLY A 49 21.05 2.99 -3.06
CA GLY A 49 21.55 2.79 -4.43
C GLY A 49 20.57 2.06 -5.34
N ASP A 50 20.99 1.92 -6.61
CA ASP A 50 20.24 1.27 -7.69
C ASP A 50 18.80 1.76 -7.77
N ILE A 51 18.70 3.08 -7.94
CA ILE A 51 17.43 3.77 -8.03
C ILE A 51 16.76 3.44 -9.36
N LEU A 52 17.55 3.47 -10.43
CA LEU A 52 17.15 3.06 -11.77
C LEU A 52 17.77 1.71 -12.11
N ASP A 53 17.08 0.91 -12.92
CA ASP A 53 17.61 -0.36 -13.44
C ASP A 53 18.67 -0.13 -14.55
N ASP A 54 18.68 1.06 -15.15
CA ASP A 54 19.65 1.48 -16.16
C ASP A 54 19.76 3.01 -16.23
N GLY A 55 20.77 3.57 -15.57
CA GLY A 55 21.03 5.01 -15.53
C GLY A 55 21.61 5.61 -16.82
N GLU A 56 21.98 4.77 -17.79
CA GLU A 56 22.39 5.20 -19.13
C GLU A 56 21.20 5.33 -20.09
N ASN A 57 20.03 4.81 -19.71
CA ASN A 57 18.85 4.89 -20.56
C ASN A 57 18.49 6.36 -20.91
N PRO A 58 17.95 6.64 -22.11
CA PRO A 58 17.64 8.01 -22.53
C PRO A 58 16.63 8.77 -21.65
N ASN A 59 15.77 8.05 -20.93
CA ASN A 59 14.76 8.60 -20.02
C ASN A 59 15.27 8.78 -18.57
N SER A 60 16.49 8.34 -18.25
CA SER A 60 17.03 8.31 -16.89
C SER A 60 16.91 9.63 -16.12
N GLU A 61 17.18 10.78 -16.75
CA GLU A 61 17.02 12.09 -16.09
C GLU A 61 15.57 12.35 -15.68
N LYS A 62 14.60 11.99 -16.54
CA LYS A 62 13.16 12.11 -16.23
C LYS A 62 12.75 11.16 -15.12
N GLU A 63 13.21 9.91 -15.17
CA GLU A 63 12.89 8.88 -14.17
C GLU A 63 13.45 9.23 -12.79
N TYR A 64 14.68 9.74 -12.71
CA TYR A 64 15.23 10.28 -11.47
C TYR A 64 14.40 11.45 -10.93
N ILE A 65 13.93 12.36 -11.79
CA ILE A 65 13.07 13.49 -11.37
C ILE A 65 11.73 12.99 -10.82
N GLU A 66 11.13 11.98 -11.44
CA GLU A 66 9.90 11.35 -10.95
C GLU A 66 10.11 10.76 -9.55
N ILE A 67 11.17 9.97 -9.34
CA ILE A 67 11.49 9.39 -8.03
C ILE A 67 11.77 10.48 -7.02
N LYS A 68 12.60 11.47 -7.38
CA LYS A 68 12.92 12.60 -6.51
C LYS A 68 11.64 13.26 -6.02
N LYS A 69 10.68 13.56 -6.91
CA LYS A 69 9.38 14.16 -6.56
C LYS A 69 8.66 13.33 -5.49
N GLU A 70 8.54 12.02 -5.70
CA GLU A 70 7.87 11.13 -4.75
C GLU A 70 8.60 11.02 -3.41
N LEU A 71 9.93 11.17 -3.37
CA LEU A 71 10.67 11.18 -2.11
C LEU A 71 10.47 12.45 -1.30
N TYR A 72 10.32 13.61 -1.96
CA TYR A 72 9.99 14.85 -1.25
C TYR A 72 8.61 14.80 -0.59
N GLU A 73 7.68 14.03 -1.16
CA GLU A 73 6.35 13.84 -0.60
C GLU A 73 6.36 13.15 0.77
N PHE A 74 7.45 12.46 1.18
CA PHE A 74 7.55 11.91 2.54
C PHE A 74 7.63 12.98 3.63
N ASN A 75 7.96 14.23 3.29
CA ASN A 75 8.00 15.37 4.22
C ASN A 75 8.83 15.13 5.50
N VAL A 76 10.01 14.53 5.32
CA VAL A 76 10.94 14.18 6.40
C VAL A 76 12.05 15.23 6.56
N LYS A 77 12.86 15.14 7.62
CA LYS A 77 13.98 16.08 7.85
C LYS A 77 15.03 15.99 6.75
N LYS A 78 15.28 14.78 6.23
CA LYS A 78 16.21 14.55 5.13
C LYS A 78 15.86 13.29 4.34
N VAL A 79 16.03 13.39 3.02
CA VAL A 79 16.14 12.24 2.13
C VAL A 79 17.60 12.08 1.77
N LEU A 80 18.14 10.89 2.02
CA LEU A 80 19.51 10.47 1.72
C LEU A 80 19.44 9.41 0.64
N VAL A 81 20.24 9.58 -0.41
CA VAL A 81 20.16 8.73 -1.60
C VAL A 81 21.58 8.33 -1.98
N ALA A 82 21.89 7.04 -1.84
CA ALA A 82 23.16 6.48 -2.25
C ALA A 82 23.16 6.17 -3.76
N PHE A 83 24.36 6.10 -4.33
CA PHE A 83 24.58 5.80 -5.75
C PHE A 83 24.95 4.31 -5.91
N GLY A 84 24.25 3.60 -6.78
CA GLY A 84 24.50 2.19 -7.10
C GLY A 84 25.19 1.99 -8.46
N ASN A 85 25.53 0.74 -8.79
CA ASN A 85 26.20 0.43 -10.07
C ASN A 85 25.27 0.60 -11.28
N HIS A 86 23.96 0.49 -11.10
CA HIS A 86 23.00 0.70 -12.18
C HIS A 86 22.70 2.18 -12.45
N ASP A 87 23.06 3.09 -11.54
CA ASP A 87 22.77 4.52 -11.69
C ASP A 87 23.70 5.24 -12.71
N LYS A 88 24.89 4.66 -12.98
CA LYS A 88 25.91 4.95 -14.02
C LYS A 88 26.48 6.38 -14.14
N ASP A 89 25.65 7.43 -14.25
CA ASP A 89 26.10 8.82 -14.44
C ASP A 89 26.08 9.61 -13.13
N TYR A 90 27.25 9.68 -12.49
CA TYR A 90 27.46 10.39 -11.23
C TYR A 90 27.11 11.89 -11.31
N LYS A 91 27.45 12.56 -12.42
CA LYS A 91 27.24 14.02 -12.54
C LYS A 91 25.76 14.33 -12.67
N LYS A 92 25.05 13.56 -13.50
CA LYS A 92 23.59 13.66 -13.65
C LYS A 92 22.89 13.37 -12.33
N PHE A 93 23.29 12.28 -11.65
CA PHE A 93 22.74 11.93 -10.35
C PHE A 93 22.90 13.06 -9.32
N ASN A 94 24.12 13.60 -9.17
CA ASN A 94 24.39 14.68 -8.23
C ASN A 94 23.65 15.99 -8.61
N LYS A 95 23.52 16.31 -9.90
CA LYS A 95 22.72 17.46 -10.35
C LYS A 95 21.25 17.33 -9.91
N ILE A 96 20.70 16.12 -9.90
CA ILE A 96 19.29 15.87 -9.56
C ILE A 96 19.10 15.77 -8.05
N PHE A 97 19.81 14.89 -7.36
CA PHE A 97 19.59 14.68 -5.91
C PHE A 97 20.34 15.69 -5.04
N GLY A 98 21.29 16.45 -5.61
CA GLY A 98 22.14 17.40 -4.90
C GLY A 98 23.27 16.74 -4.13
N GLU A 99 24.19 17.55 -3.60
CA GLU A 99 25.32 17.12 -2.77
C GLU A 99 24.85 16.74 -1.36
N ASN A 100 24.00 15.71 -1.25
CA ASN A 100 23.45 15.21 0.01
C ASN A 100 24.35 14.14 0.64
N ARG A 101 25.65 14.42 0.69
CA ARG A 101 26.68 13.46 1.13
C ARG A 101 26.64 13.15 2.61
N PHE A 102 26.11 14.07 3.40
CA PHE A 102 26.05 13.92 4.84
C PHE A 102 24.85 14.64 5.42
N PHE A 103 24.45 14.22 6.60
CA PHE A 103 23.40 14.84 7.38
C PHE A 103 23.68 14.64 8.86
N VAL A 104 23.74 15.75 9.61
CA VAL A 104 23.90 15.71 11.07
C VAL A 104 22.55 16.03 11.67
N TYR A 105 22.06 15.14 12.52
CA TYR A 105 20.80 15.31 13.22
C TYR A 105 20.89 14.71 14.62
N ASP A 106 20.65 15.54 15.63
CA ASP A 106 20.78 15.19 17.04
C ASP A 106 22.17 14.58 17.36
N ASN A 107 22.22 13.31 17.77
CA ASN A 107 23.44 12.58 18.13
C ASN A 107 24.02 11.76 16.97
N PHE A 108 23.47 11.90 15.76
CA PHE A 108 23.83 11.07 14.62
C PHE A 108 24.48 11.88 13.50
N LEU A 109 25.48 11.26 12.88
CA LEU A 109 26.09 11.71 11.63
C LEU A 109 25.85 10.64 10.57
N PHE A 110 25.06 10.96 9.56
CA PHE A 110 24.96 10.16 8.35
C PHE A 110 26.02 10.59 7.35
N TYR A 111 26.66 9.62 6.71
CA TYR A 111 27.65 9.85 5.66
C TYR A 111 27.45 8.84 4.51
N ILE A 112 27.26 9.34 3.29
CA ILE A 112 27.11 8.54 2.08
C ILE A 112 28.45 8.50 1.35
N PHE A 113 29.00 7.29 1.19
CA PHE A 113 30.20 7.08 0.39
C PHE A 113 29.88 7.17 -1.10
N TRP A 114 30.72 7.89 -1.84
CA TRP A 114 30.65 7.95 -3.30
C TRP A 114 31.74 7.04 -3.88
N ASP A 115 31.46 5.74 -3.82
CA ASP A 115 32.37 4.73 -4.34
C ASP A 115 32.36 4.74 -5.88
N LYS A 116 33.50 4.41 -6.51
CA LYS A 116 33.61 4.38 -7.97
C LYS A 116 33.40 2.98 -8.51
N TYR A 117 32.59 2.88 -9.55
CA TYR A 117 32.33 1.64 -10.29
C TYR A 117 33.20 1.59 -11.54
N TYR A 118 33.74 0.40 -11.80
CA TYR A 118 34.54 0.06 -12.96
C TYR A 118 33.84 -1.05 -13.76
N GLU A 119 34.48 -1.48 -14.85
CA GLU A 119 33.99 -2.59 -15.67
C GLU A 119 33.68 -3.84 -14.82
N GLY A 120 32.58 -4.51 -15.17
CA GLY A 120 32.07 -5.67 -14.42
C GLY A 120 31.45 -5.33 -13.07
N ASP A 121 31.04 -4.07 -12.85
CA ASP A 121 30.45 -3.57 -11.60
C ASP A 121 31.39 -3.66 -10.36
N ILE A 122 32.71 -3.76 -10.59
CA ILE A 122 33.70 -3.73 -9.51
C ILE A 122 33.68 -2.34 -8.87
N CYS A 123 33.39 -2.29 -7.58
CA CYS A 123 33.29 -1.06 -6.82
C CYS A 123 34.51 -0.84 -5.93
N ILE A 124 35.10 0.35 -5.97
CA ILE A 124 36.30 0.72 -5.20
C ILE A 124 36.09 2.05 -4.51
N ARG A 125 36.34 2.07 -3.20
CA ARG A 125 36.44 3.31 -2.44
C ARG A 125 37.79 3.97 -2.69
N GLN A 126 37.74 5.20 -3.17
CA GLN A 126 38.94 5.96 -3.52
C GLN A 126 39.61 6.54 -2.28
N GLU A 127 40.92 6.80 -2.34
CA GLU A 127 41.67 7.36 -1.21
C GLU A 127 41.18 8.77 -0.86
N GLU A 128 40.81 9.59 -1.86
CA GLU A 128 40.27 10.92 -1.62
C GLU A 128 38.99 10.87 -0.78
N GLU A 129 38.19 9.83 -0.99
CA GLU A 129 36.94 9.61 -0.27
C GLU A 129 37.19 9.19 1.19
N ILE A 130 38.19 8.33 1.40
CA ILE A 130 38.66 7.93 2.74
C ILE A 130 39.16 9.15 3.51
N GLU A 131 40.00 9.97 2.89
CA GLU A 131 40.59 11.16 3.53
C GLU A 131 39.53 12.23 3.81
N TYR A 132 38.55 12.40 2.92
CA TYR A 132 37.43 13.31 3.16
C TYR A 132 36.57 12.85 4.34
N PHE A 133 36.23 11.56 4.42
CA PHE A 133 35.52 10.99 5.57
C PHE A 133 36.28 11.19 6.88
N LYS A 134 37.58 10.87 6.94
CA LYS A 134 38.40 11.05 8.16
C LYS A 134 38.36 12.50 8.64
N LYS A 135 38.54 13.46 7.72
CA LYS A 135 38.48 14.91 8.05
C LYS A 135 37.10 15.29 8.57
N PHE A 136 36.04 14.74 7.99
CA PHE A 136 34.67 15.05 8.36
C PHE A 136 34.28 14.49 9.73
N VAL A 137 34.58 13.21 9.98
CA VAL A 137 34.35 12.55 11.27
C VAL A 137 35.15 13.19 12.39
N LYS A 138 36.39 13.62 12.13
CA LYS A 138 37.21 14.32 13.14
C LYS A 138 36.55 15.61 13.66
N LYS A 139 35.67 16.24 12.87
CA LYS A 139 34.89 17.43 13.27
C LYS A 139 33.62 17.10 14.06
N HIS A 140 33.20 15.84 14.08
CA HIS A 140 31.94 15.35 14.65
C HIS A 140 32.15 14.16 15.59
N LYS A 141 33.24 14.19 16.39
CA LYS A 141 33.65 13.08 17.25
C LYS A 141 32.63 12.73 18.34
N ASP A 142 31.72 13.64 18.64
CA ASP A 142 30.62 13.47 19.60
C ASP A 142 29.42 12.72 19.00
N LYS A 143 29.41 12.48 17.68
CA LYS A 143 28.28 11.85 16.97
C LYS A 143 28.48 10.35 16.78
N LYS A 144 27.37 9.60 16.81
CA LYS A 144 27.32 8.22 16.31
C LYS A 144 27.29 8.24 14.79
N ILE A 145 28.24 7.56 14.16
CA ILE A 145 28.45 7.63 12.72
C ILE A 145 27.69 6.49 12.04
N ILE A 146 26.80 6.85 11.12
CA ILE A 146 26.05 5.94 10.26
C ILE A 146 26.58 6.15 8.84
N VAL A 147 27.15 5.10 8.26
CA VAL A 147 27.66 5.12 6.89
C VAL A 147 26.73 4.38 5.96
N ILE A 148 26.52 4.94 4.78
CA ILE A 148 25.66 4.40 3.74
C ILE A 148 26.50 4.24 2.49
N GLN A 149 26.45 3.06 1.90
CA GLN A 149 27.04 2.74 0.60
C GLN A 149 26.15 1.72 -0.10
N HIS A 150 26.40 1.42 -1.37
CA HIS A 150 25.62 0.41 -2.07
C HIS A 150 26.22 -0.99 -1.91
N ASN A 151 27.48 -1.23 -2.31
CA ASN A 151 28.12 -2.54 -2.15
C ASN A 151 28.28 -2.99 -0.69
N VAL A 152 28.32 -4.31 -0.49
CA VAL A 152 28.40 -4.93 0.84
C VAL A 152 29.81 -4.82 1.41
N ILE A 153 29.92 -4.47 2.70
CA ILE A 153 31.19 -4.47 3.44
C ILE A 153 31.32 -5.72 4.31
N TYR A 154 30.22 -6.14 4.93
CA TYR A 154 30.17 -7.30 5.79
C TYR A 154 28.74 -7.84 5.88
N PRO A 155 28.54 -9.18 5.96
CA PRO A 155 29.54 -10.23 5.78
C PRO A 155 30.07 -10.29 4.34
N GLU A 156 31.17 -11.01 4.14
CA GLU A 156 31.62 -11.34 2.79
C GLU A 156 30.56 -12.22 2.12
N ILE A 157 30.24 -11.87 0.87
CA ILE A 157 29.36 -12.66 0.01
C ILE A 157 30.23 -13.38 -1.01
N GLU A 158 30.36 -14.70 -0.86
CA GLU A 158 31.04 -15.54 -1.84
C GLU A 158 30.20 -15.66 -3.11
N SER A 159 30.63 -15.00 -4.18
CA SER A 159 29.91 -14.94 -5.46
C SER A 159 30.86 -14.60 -6.59
N SER A 160 30.54 -15.06 -7.81
CA SER A 160 31.22 -14.62 -9.03
C SER A 160 30.85 -13.19 -9.42
N TYR A 161 29.70 -12.70 -8.95
CA TYR A 161 29.26 -11.31 -9.12
C TYR A 161 29.77 -10.43 -7.96
N PRO A 162 30.31 -9.22 -8.20
CA PRO A 162 31.00 -8.43 -7.18
C PRO A 162 30.05 -7.70 -6.23
N TYR A 163 29.38 -8.45 -5.36
CA TYR A 163 28.53 -7.88 -4.31
C TYR A 163 29.32 -7.09 -3.27
N ASN A 164 30.52 -7.55 -2.94
CA ASN A 164 31.37 -6.90 -1.95
C ASN A 164 32.08 -5.70 -2.55
N LEU A 165 32.28 -4.65 -1.76
CA LEU A 165 33.21 -3.59 -2.09
C LEU A 165 34.63 -4.18 -2.19
N LYS A 166 35.42 -3.75 -3.16
CA LYS A 166 36.82 -4.17 -3.25
C LYS A 166 37.56 -3.80 -1.97
N ASP A 167 38.40 -4.71 -1.48
CA ASP A 167 39.12 -4.56 -0.21
C ASP A 167 38.20 -4.35 1.02
N TYR A 168 36.98 -4.91 1.01
CA TYR A 168 35.99 -4.77 2.10
C TYR A 168 36.57 -5.00 3.51
N HIS A 169 37.54 -5.90 3.66
CA HIS A 169 38.21 -6.18 4.94
C HIS A 169 39.04 -4.98 5.44
N LYS A 170 39.72 -4.25 4.55
CA LYS A 170 40.43 -3.01 4.88
C LYS A 170 39.44 -1.91 5.24
N ILE A 171 38.31 -1.86 4.53
CA ILE A 171 37.24 -0.89 4.79
C ILE A 171 36.57 -1.15 6.14
N HIS A 172 36.40 -2.41 6.54
CA HIS A 172 35.97 -2.76 7.89
C HIS A 172 36.96 -2.28 8.96
N SER A 173 38.27 -2.53 8.79
CA SER A 173 39.30 -2.00 9.71
C SER A 173 39.27 -0.47 9.79
N PHE A 174 39.13 0.19 8.64
CA PHE A 174 38.98 1.65 8.56
C PHE A 174 37.74 2.15 9.30
N TYR A 175 36.59 1.48 9.18
CA TYR A 175 35.38 1.81 9.92
C TYR A 175 35.58 1.68 11.43
N LYS A 176 36.27 0.63 11.88
CA LYS A 176 36.62 0.41 13.29
C LYS A 176 37.49 1.54 13.83
N GLU A 177 38.56 1.90 13.11
CA GLU A 177 39.48 2.99 13.49
C GLU A 177 38.79 4.35 13.60
N ASN A 178 37.69 4.56 12.88
CA ASN A 178 36.94 5.80 12.86
C ASN A 178 35.62 5.75 13.67
N ASN A 179 35.43 4.72 14.50
CA ASN A 179 34.27 4.56 15.38
C ASN A 179 32.91 4.60 14.65
N VAL A 180 32.84 3.99 13.47
CA VAL A 180 31.56 3.80 12.78
C VAL A 180 30.63 2.97 13.65
N PHE A 181 29.40 3.45 13.84
CA PHE A 181 28.40 2.78 14.67
C PHE A 181 27.54 1.81 13.84
N LEU A 182 27.09 2.24 12.66
CA LEU A 182 26.23 1.46 11.77
C LEU A 182 26.66 1.64 10.31
N SER A 183 26.67 0.55 9.55
CA SER A 183 26.92 0.52 8.12
C SER A 183 25.73 -0.10 7.39
N ILE A 184 25.16 0.64 6.44
CA ILE A 184 24.00 0.23 5.65
C ILE A 184 24.44 0.06 4.19
N SER A 185 24.19 -1.14 3.64
CA SER A 185 24.45 -1.52 2.24
C SER A 185 23.14 -1.95 1.53
N GLY A 186 23.19 -2.05 0.21
CA GLY A 186 22.17 -2.62 -0.69
C GLY A 186 22.81 -3.70 -1.58
N HIS A 187 22.52 -3.70 -2.89
CA HIS A 187 23.19 -4.49 -3.95
C HIS A 187 22.92 -6.00 -3.90
N TYR A 188 23.06 -6.62 -2.74
CA TYR A 188 22.66 -8.01 -2.54
C TYR A 188 21.17 -8.07 -2.24
N HIS A 189 20.37 -8.22 -3.30
CA HIS A 189 18.89 -8.10 -3.28
C HIS A 189 18.18 -8.97 -2.23
N LYS A 190 18.76 -10.11 -1.81
CA LYS A 190 18.21 -10.95 -0.73
C LYS A 190 18.24 -10.27 0.65
N GLY A 191 19.11 -9.28 0.81
CA GLY A 191 19.40 -8.63 2.08
C GLY A 191 20.13 -9.54 3.06
N ILE A 192 20.61 -8.94 4.15
CA ILE A 192 21.27 -9.63 5.27
C ILE A 192 20.82 -8.94 6.56
N GLN A 193 20.39 -9.75 7.53
CA GLN A 193 19.93 -9.28 8.83
C GLN A 193 21.01 -8.46 9.56
N LEU A 194 20.58 -7.66 10.55
CA LEU A 194 21.48 -6.81 11.32
C LEU A 194 22.51 -7.68 12.07
N MET A 195 23.80 -7.45 11.79
CA MET A 195 24.92 -8.15 12.44
C MET A 195 25.77 -7.16 13.21
N ASN A 196 26.41 -7.62 14.29
CA ASN A 196 27.45 -6.86 14.97
C ASN A 196 28.80 -7.53 14.76
N LYS A 197 29.79 -6.76 14.30
CA LYS A 197 31.18 -7.19 14.21
C LYS A 197 32.07 -6.09 14.75
N ASP A 198 32.89 -6.43 15.74
CA ASP A 198 33.85 -5.51 16.36
C ASP A 198 33.20 -4.21 16.89
N GLY A 199 31.95 -4.29 17.36
CA GLY A 199 31.21 -3.14 17.87
C GLY A 199 30.50 -2.30 16.80
N ILE A 200 30.61 -2.67 15.52
CA ILE A 200 29.97 -2.01 14.39
C ILE A 200 28.77 -2.83 13.95
N PHE A 201 27.62 -2.18 13.77
CA PHE A 201 26.45 -2.82 13.19
C PHE A 201 26.50 -2.79 11.65
N TYR A 202 26.13 -3.88 11.00
CA TYR A 202 26.04 -4.01 9.55
C TYR A 202 24.65 -4.49 9.16
N PHE A 203 24.05 -3.84 8.17
CA PHE A 203 22.78 -4.24 7.60
C PHE A 203 22.82 -4.15 6.08
N VAL A 204 22.36 -5.19 5.40
CA VAL A 204 22.22 -5.18 3.94
C VAL A 204 20.73 -5.14 3.62
N THR A 205 20.29 -4.01 3.08
CA THR A 205 18.92 -3.74 2.71
C THR A 205 18.58 -4.59 1.48
N PRO A 206 17.53 -5.44 1.52
CA PRO A 206 17.07 -6.18 0.35
C PRO A 206 16.46 -5.23 -0.69
N ALA A 207 16.31 -5.73 -1.91
CA ALA A 207 15.68 -4.97 -2.98
C ALA A 207 14.18 -4.80 -2.74
N THR A 208 13.71 -3.56 -2.87
CA THR A 208 12.29 -3.22 -2.76
C THR A 208 11.55 -3.63 -4.04
N CYS A 209 12.25 -3.69 -5.18
CA CYS A 209 11.65 -4.06 -6.46
C CYS A 209 11.37 -5.56 -6.62
N GLU A 210 11.89 -6.41 -5.74
CA GLU A 210 11.70 -7.86 -5.77
C GLU A 210 10.76 -8.31 -4.65
N GLU A 211 10.03 -9.40 -4.88
CA GLU A 211 9.09 -9.91 -3.89
C GLU A 211 9.80 -10.32 -2.58
N PRO A 212 9.23 -10.00 -1.40
CA PRO A 212 7.88 -9.46 -1.15
C PRO A 212 7.80 -7.92 -1.05
N PHE A 213 8.73 -7.21 -1.71
CA PHE A 213 8.86 -5.75 -1.75
C PHE A 213 9.11 -5.17 -0.36
N LYS A 214 10.25 -5.59 0.21
CA LYS A 214 10.61 -5.28 1.60
C LYS A 214 11.06 -3.83 1.75
N TYR A 215 10.72 -3.23 2.89
CA TYR A 215 11.29 -1.98 3.37
C TYR A 215 11.41 -2.05 4.90
N PHE A 216 12.19 -1.15 5.49
CA PHE A 216 12.51 -1.24 6.92
C PHE A 216 12.37 0.09 7.61
N ILE A 217 11.93 0.04 8.88
CA ILE A 217 11.95 1.19 9.77
C ILE A 217 12.93 0.87 10.90
N PHE A 218 14.01 1.64 10.95
CA PHE A 218 14.99 1.60 12.02
C PHE A 218 14.58 2.59 13.11
N ASP A 219 14.52 2.14 14.35
CA ASP A 219 14.59 3.05 15.50
C ASP A 219 15.98 3.00 16.11
N ILE A 220 16.73 4.07 15.87
CA ILE A 220 18.15 4.20 16.23
C ILE A 220 18.27 5.07 17.48
N GLY A 221 18.80 4.47 18.54
CA GLY A 221 19.13 5.12 19.80
C GLY A 221 20.47 4.61 20.35
N ASN A 222 20.47 4.13 21.59
CA ASN A 222 21.61 3.36 22.13
C ASN A 222 21.63 1.93 21.62
N THR A 223 20.46 1.38 21.34
CA THR A 223 20.26 0.14 20.61
C THR A 223 19.69 0.45 19.23
N ILE A 224 19.67 -0.55 18.35
CA ILE A 224 19.02 -0.49 17.04
C ILE A 224 17.86 -1.48 17.10
N ASN A 225 16.64 -0.96 16.98
CA ASN A 225 15.46 -1.80 16.77
C ASN A 225 15.09 -1.73 15.29
N LEU A 226 14.77 -2.88 14.72
CA LEU A 226 14.46 -3.03 13.30
C LEU A 226 13.04 -3.57 13.13
N LYS A 227 12.21 -2.83 12.41
CA LYS A 227 10.91 -3.29 11.94
C LYS A 227 11.00 -3.61 10.44
N GLU A 228 10.82 -4.89 10.10
CA GLU A 228 10.65 -5.33 8.71
C GLU A 228 9.21 -5.14 8.28
N GLU A 229 9.01 -4.54 7.11
CA GLU A 229 7.71 -4.36 6.48
C GLU A 229 7.77 -4.85 5.03
N LYS A 230 6.60 -5.20 4.46
CA LYS A 230 6.45 -5.80 3.13
C LYS A 230 5.23 -5.24 2.44
N LEU A 231 5.31 -4.95 1.13
CA LEU A 231 4.11 -4.54 0.39
C LEU A 231 3.20 -5.72 0.03
N LYS A 232 3.78 -6.87 -0.32
CA LYS A 232 3.03 -8.08 -0.67
C LYS A 232 2.40 -8.72 0.58
N ASN A 233 1.13 -9.13 0.47
CA ASN A 233 0.42 -9.82 1.54
C ASN A 233 0.98 -11.23 1.75
N GLU A 234 1.16 -11.64 3.01
CA GLU A 234 1.72 -12.95 3.36
C GLU A 234 0.67 -14.03 3.60
N VAL A 235 -0.58 -13.61 3.76
CA VAL A 235 -1.72 -14.51 3.97
C VAL A 235 -2.58 -14.53 2.71
N GLU A 236 -3.25 -15.66 2.45
CA GLU A 236 -4.21 -15.73 1.36
C GLU A 236 -5.40 -14.81 1.66
N LEU A 237 -5.59 -13.78 0.83
CA LEU A 237 -6.69 -12.82 0.99
C LEU A 237 -7.66 -12.91 -0.18
N ILE A 238 -8.94 -12.70 0.14
CA ILE A 238 -9.98 -12.43 -0.83
C ILE A 238 -10.46 -11.00 -0.60
N ASP A 239 -10.42 -10.19 -1.64
CA ASP A 239 -11.05 -8.87 -1.64
C ASP A 239 -12.50 -9.02 -2.10
N TYR A 240 -13.45 -8.83 -1.19
CA TYR A 240 -14.87 -8.94 -1.50
C TYR A 240 -15.49 -7.63 -2.00
N HIS A 241 -14.72 -6.54 -2.03
CA HIS A 241 -15.24 -5.23 -2.39
C HIS A 241 -14.19 -4.39 -3.10
N SER A 242 -14.31 -4.26 -4.42
CA SER A 242 -13.49 -3.39 -5.25
C SER A 242 -14.32 -2.77 -6.37
N HIS A 243 -14.13 -1.48 -6.60
CA HIS A 243 -14.72 -0.77 -7.73
C HIS A 243 -13.81 -0.83 -8.96
N THR A 244 -14.36 -0.50 -10.12
CA THR A 244 -13.72 -0.56 -11.43
C THR A 244 -14.06 0.69 -12.24
N GLU A 245 -13.75 0.70 -13.54
CA GLU A 245 -14.06 1.80 -14.45
C GLU A 245 -15.57 2.08 -14.64
N PHE A 246 -16.46 1.23 -14.12
CA PHE A 246 -17.91 1.44 -14.23
C PHE A 246 -18.44 2.38 -13.15
N GLY A 247 -17.72 2.51 -12.04
CA GLY A 247 -17.99 3.46 -10.99
C GLY A 247 -17.75 4.92 -11.41
N TYR A 248 -18.72 5.79 -11.20
CA TYR A 248 -18.58 7.25 -11.29
C TYR A 248 -17.63 7.85 -10.26
N CYS A 249 -17.34 7.10 -9.20
CA CYS A 249 -16.39 7.38 -8.13
C CYS A 249 -14.96 6.88 -8.45
N ALA A 250 -14.76 6.14 -9.54
CA ALA A 250 -13.44 5.61 -9.91
C ALA A 250 -12.45 6.73 -10.28
N GLU A 251 -11.21 6.61 -9.81
CA GLU A 251 -10.13 7.54 -10.10
C GLU A 251 -9.21 7.01 -11.21
N ASP A 252 -8.53 5.89 -10.97
CA ASP A 252 -7.58 5.28 -11.91
C ASP A 252 -7.68 3.74 -12.01
N VAL A 253 -8.71 3.16 -11.39
CA VAL A 253 -9.01 1.72 -11.42
C VAL A 253 -9.65 1.27 -12.73
N SER A 254 -9.31 0.05 -13.14
CA SER A 254 -10.05 -0.74 -14.12
C SER A 254 -9.95 -2.21 -13.72
N MET A 255 -10.86 -3.07 -14.20
CA MET A 255 -10.83 -4.50 -13.88
C MET A 255 -9.45 -5.13 -14.14
N GLU A 256 -8.83 -4.87 -15.29
CA GLU A 256 -7.50 -5.40 -15.62
C GLU A 256 -6.42 -4.90 -14.67
N LYS A 257 -6.41 -3.60 -14.37
CA LYS A 257 -5.41 -3.01 -13.48
C LYS A 257 -5.58 -3.51 -12.06
N VAL A 258 -6.81 -3.72 -11.60
CA VAL A 258 -7.10 -4.30 -10.29
C VAL A 258 -6.54 -5.73 -10.23
N ILE A 259 -6.84 -6.58 -11.23
CA ILE A 259 -6.29 -7.95 -11.33
C ILE A 259 -4.75 -7.93 -11.30
N GLU A 260 -4.14 -7.02 -12.05
CA GLU A 260 -2.69 -6.85 -12.08
C GLU A 260 -2.11 -6.56 -10.67
N ARG A 261 -2.74 -5.64 -9.91
CA ARG A 261 -2.29 -5.30 -8.55
C ARG A 261 -2.58 -6.42 -7.56
N CYS A 262 -3.72 -7.10 -7.68
CA CYS A 262 -4.04 -8.27 -6.88
C CYS A 262 -2.96 -9.35 -7.01
N LYS A 263 -2.55 -9.67 -8.25
CA LYS A 263 -1.47 -10.63 -8.51
C LYS A 263 -0.14 -10.17 -7.92
N LEU A 264 0.22 -8.90 -8.14
CA LEU A 264 1.46 -8.30 -7.61
C LEU A 264 1.51 -8.39 -6.07
N LEU A 265 0.41 -8.05 -5.40
CA LEU A 265 0.35 -7.88 -3.95
C LEU A 265 -0.14 -9.12 -3.21
N GLY A 266 -0.32 -10.25 -3.88
CA GLY A 266 -0.66 -11.53 -3.22
C GLY A 266 -2.13 -11.63 -2.78
N VAL A 267 -3.05 -11.00 -3.49
CA VAL A 267 -4.50 -11.22 -3.31
C VAL A 267 -4.94 -12.39 -4.17
N LYS A 268 -5.57 -13.39 -3.56
CA LYS A 268 -5.94 -14.67 -4.19
C LYS A 268 -7.16 -14.55 -5.09
N LYS A 269 -8.18 -13.83 -4.64
CA LYS A 269 -9.40 -13.55 -5.40
C LYS A 269 -9.86 -12.12 -5.13
N VAL A 270 -10.42 -11.47 -6.14
CA VAL A 270 -11.08 -10.16 -6.01
C VAL A 270 -12.48 -10.26 -6.60
N TYR A 271 -13.46 -9.70 -5.92
CA TYR A 271 -14.79 -9.48 -6.45
C TYR A 271 -14.92 -8.01 -6.85
N PHE A 272 -15.31 -7.78 -8.10
CA PHE A 272 -15.75 -6.47 -8.54
C PHE A 272 -17.17 -6.28 -8.06
N THR A 273 -17.43 -5.27 -7.25
CA THR A 273 -18.74 -5.01 -6.64
C THR A 273 -19.16 -3.58 -6.92
N GLU A 274 -19.48 -3.31 -8.17
CA GLU A 274 -19.86 -1.96 -8.56
C GLU A 274 -21.17 -1.53 -7.93
N HIS A 275 -21.30 -0.23 -7.65
CA HIS A 275 -22.56 0.32 -7.19
C HIS A 275 -23.67 0.03 -8.21
N ALA A 276 -24.65 -0.81 -7.85
CA ALA A 276 -25.73 -1.23 -8.72
C ALA A 276 -26.48 -0.02 -9.31
N GLY A 277 -26.77 0.98 -8.45
CA GLY A 277 -27.40 2.23 -8.88
C GLY A 277 -26.63 2.98 -9.97
N GLN A 278 -25.28 2.95 -9.95
CA GLN A 278 -24.46 3.60 -10.98
C GLN A 278 -24.48 2.83 -12.31
N LEU A 279 -24.72 1.53 -12.29
CA LEU A 279 -24.88 0.74 -13.50
C LEU A 279 -26.21 1.05 -14.19
N TYR A 280 -27.28 1.37 -13.45
CA TYR A 280 -28.59 1.71 -14.04
C TYR A 280 -28.78 3.18 -14.38
N LEU A 281 -28.29 4.07 -13.52
CA LEU A 281 -28.61 5.49 -13.57
C LEU A 281 -27.45 6.30 -14.15
N SER A 282 -27.77 7.45 -14.75
CA SER A 282 -26.75 8.42 -15.10
C SER A 282 -26.04 8.96 -13.84
N ARG A 283 -24.86 9.55 -14.04
CA ARG A 283 -24.08 10.20 -12.97
C ARG A 283 -24.92 11.20 -12.18
N GLU A 284 -25.68 12.06 -12.87
CA GLU A 284 -26.53 13.06 -12.24
C GLU A 284 -27.65 12.41 -11.41
N GLU A 285 -28.34 11.41 -11.96
CA GLU A 285 -29.44 10.72 -11.26
C GLU A 285 -28.93 9.97 -10.01
N TYR A 286 -27.79 9.29 -10.12
CA TYR A 286 -27.21 8.56 -8.99
C TYR A 286 -26.81 9.49 -7.84
N TRP A 287 -26.06 10.56 -8.12
CA TRP A 287 -25.61 11.49 -7.08
C TRP A 287 -26.74 12.34 -6.48
N ASN A 288 -27.88 12.44 -7.18
CA ASN A 288 -29.13 12.99 -6.64
C ASN A 288 -30.03 11.93 -5.97
N TYR A 289 -29.48 10.76 -5.65
CA TYR A 289 -30.14 9.67 -4.93
C TYR A 289 -31.44 9.18 -5.60
N LYS A 290 -31.55 9.28 -6.94
CA LYS A 290 -32.78 8.86 -7.65
C LYS A 290 -33.05 7.36 -7.52
N PHE A 291 -32.03 6.55 -7.25
CA PHE A 291 -32.18 5.13 -6.93
C PHE A 291 -33.09 4.88 -5.72
N PHE A 292 -33.19 5.82 -4.78
CA PHE A 292 -34.07 5.72 -3.62
C PHE A 292 -35.56 5.84 -4.00
N GLY A 293 -35.87 6.40 -5.18
CA GLY A 293 -37.22 6.69 -5.63
C GLY A 293 -38.10 5.47 -5.89
N GLY A 294 -37.50 4.29 -6.04
CA GLY A 294 -38.17 3.02 -6.38
C GLY A 294 -37.53 2.32 -7.57
N THR A 295 -37.64 0.99 -7.67
CA THR A 295 -37.05 0.20 -8.78
C THR A 295 -37.60 0.56 -10.18
N ASP A 296 -38.71 1.27 -10.30
CA ASP A 296 -39.33 1.61 -11.59
C ASP A 296 -38.44 2.52 -12.45
N ILE A 297 -37.60 3.36 -11.82
CA ILE A 297 -36.61 4.14 -12.57
C ILE A 297 -35.58 3.23 -13.25
N LEU A 298 -35.17 2.15 -12.58
CA LEU A 298 -34.19 1.19 -13.13
C LEU A 298 -34.80 0.43 -14.31
N LYS A 299 -36.06 0.01 -14.19
CA LYS A 299 -36.81 -0.65 -15.29
C LYS A 299 -36.91 0.26 -16.51
N LYS A 300 -37.26 1.53 -16.29
CA LYS A 300 -37.35 2.51 -17.39
C LYS A 300 -36.01 2.69 -18.10
N LYS A 301 -34.89 2.74 -17.34
CA LYS A 301 -33.54 2.81 -17.92
C LYS A 301 -33.23 1.57 -18.76
N ARG A 302 -33.59 0.38 -18.28
CA ARG A 302 -33.46 -0.89 -19.03
C ARG A 302 -34.29 -0.91 -20.31
N GLU A 303 -35.56 -0.52 -20.25
CA GLU A 303 -36.44 -0.45 -21.42
C GLU A 303 -35.91 0.51 -22.49
N ASN A 304 -35.33 1.63 -22.06
CA ASN A 304 -34.71 2.62 -22.93
C ASN A 304 -33.28 2.25 -23.38
N LYS A 305 -32.68 1.17 -22.85
CA LYS A 305 -31.28 0.79 -23.07
C LYS A 305 -30.28 1.87 -22.64
N GLU A 306 -30.58 2.54 -21.53
CA GLU A 306 -29.74 3.58 -20.90
C GLU A 306 -28.89 3.03 -19.75
N ASP A 307 -29.11 1.80 -19.30
CA ASP A 307 -28.27 1.14 -18.29
C ASP A 307 -27.01 0.48 -18.88
N ARG A 308 -26.03 0.23 -18.00
CA ARG A 308 -24.69 -0.30 -18.28
C ARG A 308 -24.46 -1.68 -17.66
N ILE A 309 -25.50 -2.36 -17.16
CA ILE A 309 -25.35 -3.69 -16.53
C ILE A 309 -24.80 -4.70 -17.53
N LYS A 310 -25.31 -4.69 -18.76
CA LYS A 310 -24.85 -5.59 -19.82
C LYS A 310 -23.38 -5.36 -20.13
N ASP A 311 -22.98 -4.09 -20.29
CA ASP A 311 -21.59 -3.71 -20.58
C ASP A 311 -20.64 -4.17 -19.46
N TYR A 312 -21.06 -4.01 -18.20
CA TYR A 312 -20.32 -4.48 -17.02
C TYR A 312 -20.11 -6.00 -17.04
N ILE A 313 -21.16 -6.77 -17.31
CA ILE A 313 -21.10 -8.24 -17.38
C ILE A 313 -20.25 -8.71 -18.57
N GLU A 314 -20.40 -8.09 -19.75
CA GLU A 314 -19.64 -8.45 -20.94
C GLU A 314 -18.15 -8.13 -20.77
N LYS A 315 -17.83 -6.98 -20.16
CA LYS A 315 -16.46 -6.65 -19.80
C LYS A 315 -15.86 -7.67 -18.85
N PHE A 316 -16.55 -8.02 -17.75
CA PHE A 316 -16.09 -9.05 -16.82
C PHE A 316 -15.80 -10.38 -17.52
N LYS A 317 -16.74 -10.85 -18.35
CA LYS A 317 -16.57 -12.09 -19.13
C LYS A 317 -15.36 -12.03 -20.06
N SER A 318 -15.09 -10.88 -20.67
CA SER A 318 -13.96 -10.69 -21.58
C SER A 318 -12.59 -10.82 -20.90
N LEU A 319 -12.50 -10.60 -19.58
CA LEU A 319 -11.26 -10.73 -18.83
C LEU A 319 -10.76 -12.18 -18.82
N ASN A 320 -11.69 -13.14 -18.80
CA ASN A 320 -11.41 -14.57 -18.67
C ASN A 320 -10.37 -14.87 -17.56
N SER A 321 -10.57 -14.29 -16.37
CA SER A 321 -9.64 -14.42 -15.25
C SER A 321 -10.19 -15.33 -14.15
N ASP A 322 -9.33 -16.24 -13.71
CA ASP A 322 -9.48 -17.18 -12.61
C ASP A 322 -9.48 -16.55 -11.21
N ILE A 323 -8.88 -15.36 -11.05
CA ILE A 323 -8.85 -14.65 -9.76
C ILE A 323 -9.99 -13.63 -9.60
N ALA A 324 -10.79 -13.39 -10.63
CA ALA A 324 -11.83 -12.38 -10.63
C ALA A 324 -13.21 -13.02 -10.41
N GLY A 325 -13.99 -12.45 -9.50
CA GLY A 325 -15.43 -12.68 -9.36
C GLY A 325 -16.22 -11.42 -9.69
N ILE A 326 -17.50 -11.58 -10.00
CA ILE A 326 -18.41 -10.47 -10.31
C ILE A 326 -19.51 -10.37 -9.25
N GLY A 327 -19.80 -9.15 -8.84
CA GLY A 327 -20.84 -8.82 -7.88
C GLY A 327 -21.34 -7.40 -8.06
N VAL A 328 -22.17 -6.95 -7.12
CA VAL A 328 -22.61 -5.56 -7.03
C VAL A 328 -22.72 -5.13 -5.58
N GLU A 329 -22.48 -3.84 -5.35
CA GLU A 329 -22.88 -3.17 -4.12
C GLU A 329 -24.24 -2.50 -4.32
N ALA A 330 -25.22 -2.88 -3.53
CA ALA A 330 -26.60 -2.40 -3.70
C ALA A 330 -27.16 -1.81 -2.41
N GLU A 331 -27.99 -0.77 -2.58
CA GLU A 331 -28.72 -0.12 -1.52
C GLU A 331 -30.19 -0.56 -1.49
N ILE A 332 -30.94 -0.01 -0.53
CA ILE A 332 -32.38 -0.18 -0.42
C ILE A 332 -33.09 1.11 -0.82
N ASP A 333 -34.14 0.97 -1.64
CA ASP A 333 -35.04 2.05 -2.01
C ASP A 333 -36.02 2.43 -0.87
N LYS A 334 -36.84 3.46 -1.08
CA LYS A 334 -37.82 3.91 -0.08
C LYS A 334 -38.87 2.86 0.31
N ASN A 335 -39.08 1.85 -0.52
CA ASN A 335 -40.06 0.79 -0.33
C ASN A 335 -39.45 -0.47 0.30
N GLY A 336 -38.14 -0.48 0.58
CA GLY A 336 -37.48 -1.65 1.14
C GLY A 336 -37.00 -2.65 0.09
N LYS A 337 -36.95 -2.29 -1.20
CA LYS A 337 -36.43 -3.15 -2.26
C LYS A 337 -34.98 -2.84 -2.58
N LEU A 338 -34.22 -3.86 -2.97
CA LEU A 338 -32.87 -3.70 -3.47
C LEU A 338 -32.84 -2.82 -4.72
N THR A 339 -31.84 -1.94 -4.85
CA THR A 339 -31.61 -1.10 -6.04
C THR A 339 -30.99 -1.89 -7.21
N LEU A 340 -31.54 -3.08 -7.45
CA LEU A 340 -31.12 -4.08 -8.44
C LEU A 340 -32.36 -4.75 -9.02
N LEU A 341 -32.41 -4.94 -10.34
CA LEU A 341 -33.52 -5.69 -10.96
C LEU A 341 -33.35 -7.20 -10.71
N ASP A 342 -34.45 -7.87 -10.35
CA ASP A 342 -34.45 -9.32 -10.04
C ASP A 342 -33.85 -10.19 -11.17
N GLU A 343 -34.07 -9.78 -12.42
CA GLU A 343 -33.54 -10.49 -13.60
C GLU A 343 -32.01 -10.45 -13.70
N ASP A 344 -31.38 -9.45 -13.10
CA ASP A 344 -29.94 -9.24 -13.14
C ASP A 344 -29.22 -9.93 -11.97
N ARG A 345 -29.91 -10.20 -10.84
CA ARG A 345 -29.36 -10.89 -9.65
C ARG A 345 -28.64 -12.19 -10.01
N LYS A 346 -29.17 -12.96 -10.96
CA LYS A 346 -28.62 -14.25 -11.40
C LYS A 346 -27.22 -14.19 -12.03
N PHE A 347 -26.75 -13.01 -12.42
CA PHE A 347 -25.43 -12.84 -13.04
C PHE A 347 -24.31 -12.57 -12.02
N PHE A 348 -24.67 -12.21 -10.80
CA PHE A 348 -23.72 -11.82 -9.76
C PHE A 348 -23.46 -13.00 -8.82
N GLU A 349 -22.18 -13.28 -8.58
CA GLU A 349 -21.76 -14.31 -7.61
C GLU A 349 -21.98 -13.85 -6.17
N ILE A 350 -21.90 -12.54 -5.94
CA ILE A 350 -22.15 -11.92 -4.64
C ILE A 350 -22.93 -10.61 -4.80
N ILE A 351 -23.75 -10.32 -3.80
CA ILE A 351 -24.37 -9.01 -3.58
C ILE A 351 -23.94 -8.51 -2.22
N ILE A 352 -23.27 -7.37 -2.21
CA ILE A 352 -22.94 -6.67 -0.97
C ILE A 352 -23.95 -5.54 -0.76
N GLY A 353 -24.49 -5.45 0.45
CA GLY A 353 -25.51 -4.49 0.81
C GLY A 353 -24.93 -3.31 1.58
N ALA A 354 -25.32 -2.10 1.20
CA ALA A 354 -24.76 -0.87 1.77
C ALA A 354 -25.81 0.17 2.15
N ILE A 355 -25.46 1.03 3.11
CA ILE A 355 -26.26 2.19 3.50
C ILE A 355 -25.46 3.46 3.21
N HIS A 356 -25.63 4.00 1.99
CA HIS A 356 -24.99 5.24 1.55
C HIS A 356 -25.81 6.49 1.84
N TYR A 357 -27.13 6.33 1.95
CA TYR A 357 -28.05 7.44 2.06
C TYR A 357 -29.21 7.09 3.00
N ILE A 358 -29.45 7.99 3.95
CA ILE A 358 -30.66 8.07 4.75
C ILE A 358 -31.16 9.51 4.58
N PRO A 359 -32.42 9.74 4.16
CA PRO A 359 -32.96 11.08 4.00
C PRO A 359 -32.83 11.94 5.26
N ASP A 360 -32.53 13.23 5.10
CA ASP A 360 -32.21 14.12 6.22
C ASP A 360 -33.41 14.31 7.18
N GLU A 361 -34.64 14.09 6.72
CA GLU A 361 -35.84 14.05 7.57
C GLU A 361 -35.79 12.97 8.66
N PHE A 362 -35.00 11.91 8.46
CA PHE A 362 -34.76 10.88 9.48
C PHE A 362 -33.53 11.18 10.34
N CYS A 363 -32.71 12.16 9.97
CA CYS A 363 -31.52 12.59 10.71
C CYS A 363 -31.82 13.65 11.78
N VAL A 364 -33.10 13.95 12.03
CA VAL A 364 -33.54 15.02 12.95
C VAL A 364 -33.39 14.67 14.44
N SER A 365 -33.29 13.39 14.79
CA SER A 365 -32.99 12.95 16.15
C SER A 365 -32.32 11.58 16.16
N ARG A 366 -31.53 11.30 17.19
CA ARG A 366 -30.82 10.03 17.35
C ARG A 366 -31.75 8.81 17.31
N ASN A 367 -32.89 8.87 18.00
CA ASN A 367 -33.86 7.77 18.04
C ASN A 367 -34.49 7.49 16.66
N ILE A 368 -34.86 8.54 15.92
CA ILE A 368 -35.45 8.39 14.57
C ILE A 368 -34.39 7.82 13.61
N LEU A 369 -33.17 8.34 13.66
CA LEU A 369 -32.07 7.89 12.82
C LEU A 369 -31.72 6.42 13.09
N GLU A 370 -31.55 6.05 14.36
CA GLU A 370 -31.23 4.68 14.77
C GLU A 370 -32.32 3.69 14.31
N LYS A 371 -33.60 4.03 14.50
CA LYS A 371 -34.71 3.21 14.00
C LYS A 371 -34.70 3.07 12.49
N LYS A 372 -34.47 4.16 11.76
CA LYS A 372 -34.45 4.13 10.29
C LYS A 372 -33.24 3.33 9.79
N PHE A 373 -32.08 3.49 10.41
CA PHE A 373 -30.88 2.72 10.13
C PHE A 373 -31.12 1.21 10.33
N MET A 374 -31.72 0.81 11.46
CA MET A 374 -32.08 -0.60 11.68
C MET A 374 -33.05 -1.13 10.63
N TRP A 375 -34.04 -0.33 10.22
CA TRP A 375 -34.94 -0.69 9.12
C TRP A 375 -34.18 -0.92 7.80
N TYR A 376 -33.17 -0.10 7.47
CA TYR A 376 -32.36 -0.34 6.27
C TYR A 376 -31.60 -1.67 6.33
N ILE A 377 -30.99 -1.99 7.47
CA ILE A 377 -30.30 -3.29 7.64
C ILE A 377 -31.29 -4.44 7.54
N GLU A 378 -32.44 -4.33 8.19
CA GLU A 378 -33.51 -5.34 8.10
C GLU A 378 -33.91 -5.58 6.65
N LYS A 379 -34.13 -4.50 5.86
CA LYS A 379 -34.48 -4.63 4.44
C LYS A 379 -33.36 -5.17 3.60
N LEU A 380 -32.11 -4.77 3.83
CA LEU A 380 -30.96 -5.37 3.15
C LEU A 380 -30.93 -6.89 3.36
N VAL A 381 -31.08 -7.32 4.61
CA VAL A 381 -31.06 -8.74 4.97
C VAL A 381 -32.27 -9.51 4.41
N GLU A 382 -33.47 -8.93 4.44
CA GLU A 382 -34.67 -9.50 3.80
C GLU A 382 -34.53 -9.65 2.28
N ASN A 383 -33.72 -8.80 1.63
CA ASN A 383 -33.40 -8.90 0.20
C ASN A 383 -32.22 -9.86 -0.08
N GLU A 384 -31.84 -10.71 0.88
CA GLU A 384 -30.87 -11.79 0.69
C GLU A 384 -29.50 -11.33 0.15
N ILE A 385 -28.95 -10.26 0.71
CA ILE A 385 -27.54 -9.89 0.49
C ILE A 385 -26.60 -10.94 1.09
N ASP A 386 -25.39 -11.05 0.55
CA ASP A 386 -24.36 -11.96 1.06
C ASP A 386 -23.50 -11.32 2.17
N ILE A 387 -23.24 -10.01 2.03
CA ILE A 387 -22.31 -9.26 2.89
C ILE A 387 -22.92 -7.90 3.21
N LEU A 388 -22.93 -7.50 4.49
CA LEU A 388 -23.21 -6.11 4.87
C LEU A 388 -21.91 -5.29 4.78
N ALA A 389 -21.83 -4.42 3.76
CA ALA A 389 -20.68 -3.55 3.51
C ALA A 389 -20.58 -2.45 4.57
N HIS A 390 -19.36 -2.23 5.08
CA HIS A 390 -18.94 -1.19 6.03
C HIS A 390 -20.07 -0.72 6.97
N PRO A 391 -20.56 -1.60 7.87
CA PRO A 391 -21.92 -1.53 8.43
C PRO A 391 -22.33 -0.20 9.07
N PHE A 392 -21.40 0.47 9.77
CA PHE A 392 -21.65 1.72 10.49
C PHE A 392 -20.94 2.94 9.88
N ARG A 393 -20.45 2.84 8.64
CA ARG A 393 -19.72 3.92 7.95
C ARG A 393 -20.59 5.16 7.73
N PHE A 394 -21.89 4.97 7.52
CA PHE A 394 -22.86 6.06 7.37
C PHE A 394 -22.74 7.12 8.49
N PHE A 395 -22.70 6.68 9.76
CA PHE A 395 -22.61 7.58 10.91
C PHE A 395 -21.33 8.40 10.88
N LEU A 396 -20.19 7.76 10.60
CA LEU A 396 -18.89 8.45 10.51
C LEU A 396 -18.91 9.51 9.40
N ARG A 397 -19.40 9.18 8.20
CA ARG A 397 -19.45 10.11 7.06
C ARG A 397 -20.40 11.29 7.29
N LYS A 398 -21.44 11.12 8.11
CA LYS A 398 -22.35 12.20 8.52
C LYS A 398 -21.88 12.96 9.77
N GLY A 399 -20.73 12.61 10.35
CA GLY A 399 -20.20 13.26 11.55
C GLY A 399 -20.94 12.89 12.84
N PHE A 400 -21.68 11.78 12.83
CA PHE A 400 -22.37 11.25 14.01
C PHE A 400 -21.53 10.21 14.74
N GLU A 401 -21.75 10.11 16.06
CA GLU A 401 -21.26 8.98 16.83
C GLU A 401 -21.92 7.68 16.35
N ARG A 402 -21.15 6.59 16.35
CA ARG A 402 -21.71 5.26 16.04
C ARG A 402 -22.63 4.80 17.17
N PRO A 403 -23.80 4.24 16.85
CA PRO A 403 -24.75 3.76 17.86
C PRO A 403 -24.32 2.39 18.38
N LYS A 404 -23.35 2.36 19.31
CA LYS A 404 -22.82 1.13 19.91
C LYS A 404 -23.91 0.24 20.53
N ASN A 405 -24.99 0.85 21.03
CA ASN A 405 -26.18 0.16 21.52
C ASN A 405 -26.83 -0.78 20.48
N LEU A 406 -26.64 -0.55 19.18
CA LEU A 406 -27.20 -1.37 18.10
C LEU A 406 -26.29 -2.53 17.68
N TYR A 407 -25.02 -2.56 18.09
CA TYR A 407 -24.04 -3.54 17.58
C TYR A 407 -24.50 -4.99 17.75
N LYS A 408 -25.01 -5.33 18.93
CA LYS A 408 -25.51 -6.67 19.23
C LYS A 408 -26.75 -7.04 18.41
N GLU A 409 -27.64 -6.08 18.17
CA GLU A 409 -28.86 -6.33 17.41
C GLU A 409 -28.54 -6.55 15.92
N VAL A 410 -27.67 -5.72 15.36
CA VAL A 410 -27.17 -5.89 13.99
C VAL A 410 -26.45 -7.23 13.84
N ALA A 411 -25.52 -7.56 14.74
CA ALA A 411 -24.80 -8.83 14.69
C ALA A 411 -25.75 -10.05 14.73
N LYS A 412 -26.75 -10.05 15.62
CA LYS A 412 -27.76 -11.12 15.66
C LYS A 412 -28.55 -11.23 14.37
N MET A 413 -28.91 -10.11 13.76
CA MET A 413 -29.63 -10.08 12.48
C MET A 413 -28.79 -10.69 11.36
N LEU A 414 -27.51 -10.32 11.28
CA LEU A 414 -26.56 -10.89 10.31
C LEU A 414 -26.38 -12.40 10.52
N SER A 415 -26.13 -12.83 11.77
CA SER A 415 -25.95 -14.24 12.14
C SER A 415 -27.19 -15.09 11.78
N LYS A 416 -28.39 -14.63 12.15
CA LYS A 416 -29.66 -15.32 11.85
C LYS A 416 -29.87 -15.57 10.35
N ASN A 417 -29.41 -14.63 9.52
CA ASN A 417 -29.63 -14.66 8.08
C ASN A 417 -28.36 -15.07 7.29
N LYS A 418 -27.31 -15.52 7.98
CA LYS A 418 -26.03 -15.95 7.40
C LYS A 418 -25.36 -14.88 6.52
N VAL A 419 -25.57 -13.61 6.85
CA VAL A 419 -24.93 -12.47 6.17
C VAL A 419 -23.59 -12.19 6.83
N LYS A 420 -22.55 -12.00 6.02
CA LYS A 420 -21.20 -11.71 6.51
C LYS A 420 -21.05 -10.23 6.87
N ALA A 421 -20.08 -9.90 7.72
CA ALA A 421 -19.76 -8.53 8.07
C ALA A 421 -18.47 -8.07 7.38
N GLU A 422 -18.54 -6.97 6.62
CA GLU A 422 -17.35 -6.44 5.98
C GLU A 422 -16.48 -5.62 6.96
N LEU A 423 -15.18 -5.94 6.98
CA LEU A 423 -14.13 -5.09 7.50
C LEU A 423 -13.55 -4.23 6.38
N ASN A 424 -13.68 -2.91 6.52
CA ASN A 424 -13.31 -1.95 5.49
C ASN A 424 -12.72 -0.65 6.08
N PHE A 425 -11.67 -0.11 5.47
CA PHE A 425 -10.98 1.10 5.89
C PHE A 425 -11.10 2.29 4.91
N HIS A 426 -11.78 2.12 3.77
CA HIS A 426 -11.98 3.22 2.82
C HIS A 426 -12.98 4.24 3.39
N THR A 427 -12.49 5.45 3.67
CA THR A 427 -13.24 6.53 4.35
C THR A 427 -13.95 6.06 5.64
N ASN A 428 -13.36 5.05 6.30
CA ASN A 428 -13.93 4.40 7.47
C ASN A 428 -12.87 4.17 8.55
N ASN A 429 -13.34 3.94 9.77
CA ASN A 429 -12.51 3.54 10.90
C ASN A 429 -13.27 2.48 11.72
N PRO A 430 -13.22 1.19 11.31
CA PRO A 430 -13.92 0.09 11.97
C PRO A 430 -13.80 0.12 13.49
N ASP A 431 -14.92 -0.04 14.21
CA ASP A 431 -14.90 -0.11 15.68
C ASP A 431 -14.62 -1.57 16.11
N PRO A 432 -13.52 -1.85 16.84
CA PRO A 432 -13.19 -3.20 17.32
C PRO A 432 -14.33 -3.87 18.10
N GLU A 433 -15.15 -3.10 18.81
CA GLU A 433 -16.25 -3.64 19.62
C GLU A 433 -17.29 -4.36 18.76
N PHE A 434 -17.66 -3.80 17.59
CA PHE A 434 -18.62 -4.45 16.70
C PHE A 434 -18.08 -5.78 16.16
N PHE A 435 -16.82 -5.81 15.72
CA PHE A 435 -16.23 -7.02 15.13
C PHE A 435 -15.97 -8.10 16.20
N LYS A 436 -15.66 -7.73 17.45
CA LYS A 436 -15.61 -8.68 18.58
C LYS A 436 -16.98 -9.32 18.83
N ILE A 437 -18.06 -8.53 18.74
CA ILE A 437 -19.43 -9.06 18.84
C ILE A 437 -19.72 -9.99 17.65
N CYS A 438 -19.34 -9.63 16.43
CA CYS A 438 -19.49 -10.48 15.25
C CYS A 438 -18.84 -11.85 15.44
N LEU A 439 -17.59 -11.89 15.93
CA LEU A 439 -16.90 -13.13 16.24
C LEU A 439 -17.65 -13.96 17.30
N SER A 440 -18.17 -13.32 18.36
CA SER A 440 -18.93 -14.00 19.41
C SER A 440 -20.26 -14.60 18.92
N GLU A 441 -20.85 -14.02 17.87
CA GLU A 441 -22.08 -14.47 17.23
C GLU A 441 -21.82 -15.39 16.01
N ASN A 442 -20.56 -15.86 15.84
CA ASN A 442 -20.08 -16.71 14.75
C ASN A 442 -20.31 -16.14 13.34
N ILE A 443 -20.22 -14.82 13.19
CA ILE A 443 -20.35 -14.15 11.90
C ILE A 443 -18.99 -14.14 11.22
N GLU A 444 -18.97 -14.56 9.95
CA GLU A 444 -17.77 -14.46 9.13
C GLU A 444 -17.45 -12.99 8.84
N ILE A 445 -16.21 -12.60 9.15
CA ILE A 445 -15.67 -11.28 8.81
C ILE A 445 -14.93 -11.42 7.49
N VAL A 446 -15.32 -10.60 6.51
CA VAL A 446 -14.71 -10.56 5.17
C VAL A 446 -14.01 -9.23 4.94
N PHE A 447 -12.98 -9.22 4.11
CA PHE A 447 -12.22 -8.01 3.81
C PHE A 447 -12.75 -7.37 2.52
N GLY A 448 -12.98 -6.07 2.57
CA GLY A 448 -13.24 -5.25 1.39
C GLY A 448 -12.23 -4.11 1.35
N SER A 449 -11.51 -3.97 0.23
CA SER A 449 -10.65 -2.80 0.04
C SER A 449 -11.48 -1.54 -0.19
N ASP A 450 -12.63 -1.69 -0.85
CA ASP A 450 -13.48 -0.62 -1.38
C ASP A 450 -12.63 0.36 -2.20
N SER A 451 -11.75 -0.21 -3.02
CA SER A 451 -10.74 0.55 -3.74
C SER A 451 -11.35 1.32 -4.90
N HIS A 452 -11.07 2.63 -4.90
CA HIS A 452 -11.43 3.55 -5.98
C HIS A 452 -10.22 4.05 -6.77
N ASN A 453 -9.02 3.82 -6.23
CA ASN A 453 -7.74 4.04 -6.90
C ASN A 453 -6.80 2.86 -6.69
N LEU A 454 -5.80 2.74 -7.56
CA LEU A 454 -4.90 1.58 -7.60
C LEU A 454 -4.06 1.45 -6.32
N LEU A 455 -3.77 2.53 -5.61
CA LEU A 455 -2.98 2.47 -4.36
C LEU A 455 -3.74 1.76 -3.22
N GLU A 456 -5.06 1.67 -3.31
CA GLU A 456 -5.89 0.96 -2.33
C GLU A 456 -6.02 -0.52 -2.67
N VAL A 457 -5.99 -0.87 -3.96
CA VAL A 457 -6.06 -2.26 -4.42
C VAL A 457 -4.96 -3.08 -3.76
N GLY A 458 -5.37 -4.18 -3.13
CA GLY A 458 -4.48 -5.14 -2.48
C GLY A 458 -3.78 -4.64 -1.21
N ASP A 459 -4.10 -3.44 -0.71
CA ASP A 459 -3.56 -2.93 0.55
C ASP A 459 -4.43 -3.35 1.76
N PHE A 460 -4.16 -4.53 2.29
CA PHE A 460 -4.87 -5.08 3.46
C PHE A 460 -4.06 -5.00 4.76
N SER A 461 -3.00 -4.16 4.78
CA SER A 461 -2.14 -3.99 5.96
C SER A 461 -2.94 -3.65 7.23
N LYS A 462 -3.86 -2.69 7.14
CA LYS A 462 -4.74 -2.29 8.24
C LYS A 462 -5.73 -3.37 8.64
N HIS A 463 -6.29 -4.11 7.68
CA HIS A 463 -7.21 -5.22 7.95
C HIS A 463 -6.52 -6.34 8.74
N ILE A 464 -5.31 -6.73 8.31
CA ILE A 464 -4.52 -7.76 8.99
C ILE A 464 -4.14 -7.31 10.41
N GLU A 465 -3.67 -6.08 10.58
CA GLU A 465 -3.34 -5.53 11.90
C GLU A 465 -4.57 -5.48 12.82
N PHE A 466 -5.71 -5.03 12.30
CA PHE A 466 -6.96 -5.00 13.05
C PHE A 466 -7.37 -6.39 13.52
N MET A 467 -7.33 -7.40 12.65
CA MET A 467 -7.69 -8.76 13.03
C MET A 467 -6.73 -9.33 14.09
N LYS A 468 -5.41 -9.10 13.95
CA LYS A 468 -4.43 -9.50 14.98
C LYS A 468 -4.77 -8.91 16.35
N ASN A 469 -5.25 -7.67 16.40
CA ASN A 469 -5.57 -6.97 17.65
C ASN A 469 -6.89 -7.37 18.31
N ILE A 470 -7.82 -8.03 17.58
CA ILE A 470 -9.10 -8.48 18.15
C ILE A 470 -9.17 -9.99 18.42
N TYR A 471 -8.23 -10.77 17.86
CA TYR A 471 -8.05 -12.20 18.16
C TYR A 471 -7.16 -12.46 19.39
N LEU A 472 -6.30 -11.49 19.75
CA LEU A 472 -5.58 -11.44 21.02
C LEU A 472 -6.48 -10.83 22.11
#